data_AF-A0A2V7X5W3-F1
#
_entry.id   AF-A0A2V7X5W3-F1
#
_cell.length_a   1.000
_cell.length_b   1.000
_cell.length_c   1.000
_cell.angle_alpha   90.00
_cell.angle_beta   90.00
_cell.angle_gamma   90.00
#
_symmetry.space_group_name_H-M   'P 1'
#
loop_
_entity.id
_entity.type
_entity.pdbx_description
1 polymer ?
#
loop_
_entity_poly.entity_id
_entity_poly.type
_entity_poly.pdbx_seq_one_letter_code
_entity_poly.pdbx_strand_id
1 'polypeptide(L)'
;MANTKNQEANSTLNQAADYAREAADRVSDMGSRVAGNVKEMGRQVQSRIDDMDIDETTIPDAFRGAPKLISPRVHAWLDVAVTTYFLGLGVWFAVRGKGRAAAAAFVNGSMVAGVSMLTDYDGDGKKPIDFKMHGTMDAVQMTMAGLGPMMHGFAGEPEAKYFYTQAANELGVIATTDWDAGMPRQGRRRRAA
;
A
#
# COMPACT_ATOMS: atom_id res chain seq x y z
N MET A 1 -27.66 -42.75 -14.74
CA MET A 1 -27.70 -41.26 -14.74
C MET A 1 -26.95 -40.61 -13.55
N ALA A 2 -26.36 -41.36 -12.61
CA ALA A 2 -25.62 -40.78 -11.47
C ALA A 2 -24.11 -40.49 -11.75
N ASN A 3 -23.54 -41.04 -12.83
CA ASN A 3 -22.09 -40.98 -13.09
C ASN A 3 -21.63 -39.65 -13.70
N THR A 4 -22.49 -38.99 -14.48
CA THR A 4 -22.15 -37.79 -15.25
C THR A 4 -22.04 -36.53 -14.37
N LYS A 5 -22.91 -36.38 -13.36
CA LYS A 5 -22.89 -35.23 -12.44
C LYS A 5 -21.65 -35.21 -11.53
N ASN A 6 -21.17 -36.39 -11.11
CA ASN A 6 -19.95 -36.50 -10.31
C ASN A 6 -18.68 -36.23 -11.13
N GLN A 7 -18.68 -36.56 -12.43
CA GLN A 7 -17.57 -36.22 -13.33
C GLN A 7 -17.49 -34.71 -13.61
N GLU A 8 -18.61 -34.04 -13.82
CA GLU A 8 -18.65 -32.57 -13.97
C GLU A 8 -18.21 -31.85 -12.69
N ALA A 9 -18.72 -32.26 -11.52
CA ALA A 9 -18.32 -31.63 -10.26
C ALA A 9 -16.81 -31.77 -10.02
N ASN A 10 -16.24 -32.95 -10.27
CA ASN A 10 -14.81 -33.20 -10.13
C ASN A 10 -13.99 -32.44 -11.18
N SER A 11 -14.47 -32.25 -12.41
CA SER A 11 -13.76 -31.47 -13.42
C SER A 11 -13.72 -29.98 -13.07
N THR A 12 -14.83 -29.41 -12.58
CA THR A 12 -14.87 -28.01 -12.11
C THR A 12 -14.00 -27.77 -10.88
N LEU A 13 -13.97 -28.70 -9.92
CA LEU A 13 -13.11 -28.60 -8.73
C LEU A 13 -11.63 -28.68 -9.09
N ASN A 14 -11.27 -29.57 -10.01
CA ASN A 14 -9.90 -29.68 -10.50
C ASN A 14 -9.49 -28.43 -11.28
N GLN A 15 -10.37 -27.89 -12.13
CA GLN A 15 -10.11 -26.66 -12.86
C GLN A 15 -9.93 -25.45 -11.92
N ALA A 16 -10.72 -25.34 -10.86
CA ALA A 16 -10.57 -24.30 -9.85
C ALA A 16 -9.28 -24.46 -9.02
N ALA A 17 -8.91 -25.69 -8.69
CA ALA A 17 -7.65 -26.00 -7.99
C ALA A 17 -6.43 -25.70 -8.86
N ASP A 18 -6.50 -25.98 -10.15
CA ASP A 18 -5.42 -25.68 -11.11
C ASP A 18 -5.29 -24.18 -11.34
N TYR A 19 -6.40 -23.45 -11.43
CA TYR A 19 -6.39 -21.98 -11.46
C TYR A 19 -5.79 -21.38 -10.19
N ALA A 20 -6.13 -21.93 -9.02
CA ALA A 20 -5.60 -21.48 -7.73
C ALA A 20 -4.11 -21.79 -7.58
N ARG A 21 -3.64 -22.95 -8.04
CA ARG A 21 -2.21 -23.31 -8.06
C ARG A 21 -1.44 -22.44 -9.04
N GLU A 22 -1.97 -22.23 -10.24
CA GLU A 22 -1.35 -21.35 -11.23
C GLU A 22 -1.29 -19.90 -10.72
N ALA A 23 -2.34 -19.43 -10.06
CA ALA A 23 -2.35 -18.14 -9.39
C ALA A 23 -1.31 -18.08 -8.25
N ALA A 24 -1.20 -19.14 -7.44
CA ALA A 24 -0.24 -19.21 -6.34
C ALA A 24 1.22 -19.27 -6.84
N ASP A 25 1.48 -20.03 -7.90
CA ASP A 25 2.80 -20.14 -8.53
C ASP A 25 3.19 -18.82 -9.19
N ARG A 26 2.25 -18.18 -9.91
CA ARG A 26 2.47 -16.82 -10.43
C ARG A 26 2.68 -15.81 -9.32
N VAL A 27 1.98 -15.90 -8.19
CA VAL A 27 2.17 -15.02 -7.02
C VAL A 27 3.52 -15.25 -6.35
N SER A 28 3.98 -16.50 -6.27
CA SER A 28 5.29 -16.85 -5.70
C SER A 28 6.46 -16.37 -6.58
N ASP A 29 6.37 -16.61 -7.89
CA ASP A 29 7.37 -16.18 -8.88
C ASP A 29 7.36 -14.64 -9.07
N MET A 30 6.20 -14.02 -8.89
CA MET A 30 6.06 -12.56 -8.84
C MET A 30 6.57 -12.00 -7.52
N GLY A 31 6.39 -12.70 -6.40
CA GLY A 31 6.87 -12.31 -5.08
C GLY A 31 8.40 -12.24 -5.00
N SER A 32 9.11 -13.18 -5.64
CA SER A 32 10.58 -13.16 -5.70
C SER A 32 11.11 -12.01 -6.57
N ARG A 33 10.48 -11.72 -7.71
CA ARG A 33 10.79 -10.56 -8.58
C ARG A 33 10.48 -9.23 -7.90
N VAL A 34 9.35 -9.17 -7.21
CA VAL A 34 8.92 -8.03 -6.39
C VAL A 34 9.93 -7.75 -5.27
N ALA A 35 10.36 -8.78 -4.54
CA ALA A 35 11.31 -8.61 -3.45
C ALA A 35 12.66 -8.04 -3.93
N GLY A 36 13.13 -8.48 -5.11
CA GLY A 36 14.33 -7.92 -5.75
C GLY A 36 14.17 -6.45 -6.11
N ASN A 37 13.07 -6.11 -6.81
CA ASN A 37 12.78 -4.75 -7.24
C ASN A 37 12.56 -3.79 -6.05
N VAL A 38 11.86 -4.25 -5.00
CA VAL A 38 11.64 -3.49 -3.75
C VAL A 38 12.96 -3.17 -3.06
N LYS A 39 13.87 -4.15 -3.00
CA LYS A 39 15.18 -3.97 -2.36
C LYS A 39 16.06 -2.97 -3.13
N GLU A 40 16.04 -3.03 -4.46
CA GLU A 40 16.86 -2.16 -5.30
C GLU A 40 16.33 -0.72 -5.34
N MET A 41 15.02 -0.57 -5.47
CA MET A 41 14.34 0.72 -5.42
C MET A 41 14.39 1.34 -4.03
N GLY A 42 14.26 0.55 -2.96
CA GLY A 42 14.46 1.01 -1.59
C GLY A 42 15.85 1.63 -1.39
N ARG A 43 16.90 1.04 -1.99
CA ARG A 43 18.25 1.64 -1.97
C ARG A 43 18.33 2.95 -2.74
N GLN A 44 17.65 3.05 -3.88
CA GLN A 44 17.64 4.25 -4.71
C GLN A 44 16.87 5.41 -4.05
N VAL A 45 15.74 5.11 -3.41
CA VAL A 45 14.97 6.08 -2.62
C VAL A 45 15.76 6.51 -1.37
N GLN A 46 16.34 5.55 -0.63
CA GLN A 46 17.18 5.86 0.54
C GLN A 46 18.31 6.83 0.18
N SER A 47 19.04 6.58 -0.92
CA SER A 47 20.13 7.48 -1.34
C SER A 47 19.68 8.90 -1.72
N ARG A 48 18.41 9.08 -2.11
CA ARG A 48 17.84 10.38 -2.44
C ARG A 48 17.28 11.09 -1.22
N ILE A 49 16.80 10.33 -0.23
CA ILE A 49 16.35 10.86 1.05
C ILE A 49 17.57 11.26 1.89
N ASP A 50 18.63 10.46 1.94
CA ASP A 50 19.88 10.77 2.67
C ASP A 50 20.56 12.07 2.18
N ASP A 51 20.37 12.45 0.91
CA ASP A 51 20.87 13.69 0.30
C ASP A 51 19.98 14.92 0.60
N MET A 52 18.77 14.72 1.11
CA MET A 52 17.87 15.78 1.55
C MET A 52 17.88 15.82 3.08
N ASP A 53 18.13 16.97 3.69
CA ASP A 53 18.06 17.15 5.15
C ASP A 53 16.59 17.13 5.64
N ILE A 54 15.87 16.05 5.31
CA ILE A 54 14.47 15.81 5.63
C ILE A 54 14.47 14.77 6.73
N ASP A 55 14.20 15.23 7.95
CA ASP A 55 13.79 14.33 9.02
C ASP A 55 12.58 13.56 8.51
N GLU A 56 12.76 12.27 8.22
CA GLU A 56 11.73 11.41 7.65
C GLU A 56 10.44 11.55 8.44
N THR A 57 10.49 11.70 9.77
CA THR A 57 9.30 11.90 10.62
C THR A 57 8.56 13.24 10.44
N THR A 58 9.04 14.11 9.57
CA THR A 58 8.51 15.47 9.34
C THR A 58 7.93 15.70 7.94
N ILE A 59 7.95 14.72 7.03
CA ILE A 59 7.27 14.87 5.73
C ILE A 59 5.80 15.36 5.90
N PRO A 60 5.02 14.84 6.86
CA PRO A 60 3.66 15.35 7.06
C PRO A 60 3.59 16.81 7.55
N ASP A 61 4.67 17.33 8.17
CA ASP A 61 4.77 18.71 8.63
C ASP A 61 4.88 19.71 7.46
N ALA A 62 5.24 19.25 6.25
CA ALA A 62 5.15 20.06 5.03
C ALA A 62 3.73 20.60 4.79
N PHE A 63 2.71 19.90 5.29
CA PHE A 63 1.30 20.28 5.18
C PHE A 63 0.72 20.86 6.48
N ARG A 64 1.55 21.36 7.41
CA ARG A 64 1.07 21.93 8.68
C ARG A 64 0.04 23.07 8.52
N GLY A 65 0.08 23.79 7.39
CA GLY A 65 -0.85 24.88 7.08
C GLY A 65 -2.17 24.43 6.43
N ALA A 66 -2.31 23.15 6.07
CA ALA A 66 -3.55 22.61 5.52
C ALA A 66 -4.55 22.28 6.63
N PRO A 67 -5.87 22.37 6.37
CA PRO A 67 -6.90 21.96 7.33
C PRO A 67 -6.73 20.48 7.73
N LYS A 68 -6.72 20.22 9.04
CA LYS A 68 -6.55 18.88 9.62
C LYS A 68 -7.91 18.26 9.95
N LEU A 69 -8.44 17.50 9.00
CA LEU A 69 -9.81 16.96 9.00
C LEU A 69 -9.86 15.46 9.34
N ILE A 70 -8.79 14.73 9.04
CA ILE A 70 -8.72 13.28 9.22
C ILE A 70 -8.03 13.00 10.56
N SER A 71 -8.77 12.39 11.48
CA SER A 71 -8.21 11.93 12.77
C SER A 71 -7.50 10.58 12.61
N PRO A 72 -6.64 10.17 13.56
CA PRO A 72 -5.95 8.88 13.51
C PRO A 72 -6.89 7.69 13.31
N ARG A 73 -8.06 7.72 13.96
CA ARG A 73 -9.07 6.68 13.83
C ARG A 73 -9.73 6.65 12.44
N VAL A 74 -9.97 7.81 11.85
CA VAL A 74 -10.49 7.88 10.47
C VAL A 74 -9.43 7.38 9.49
N HIS A 75 -8.17 7.77 9.70
CA HIS A 75 -7.05 7.33 8.88
C HIS A 75 -6.89 5.81 8.89
N ALA A 76 -6.93 5.17 10.06
CA ALA A 76 -6.89 3.71 10.17
C ALA A 76 -7.97 3.00 9.32
N TRP A 77 -9.16 3.60 9.19
CA TRP A 77 -10.21 3.07 8.30
C TRP A 77 -9.92 3.33 6.83
N LEU A 78 -9.31 4.45 6.48
CA LEU A 78 -8.84 4.72 5.13
C LEU A 78 -7.79 3.68 4.72
N ASP A 79 -6.90 3.28 5.61
CA ASP A 79 -5.88 2.27 5.30
C ASP A 79 -6.48 0.90 5.00
N VAL A 80 -7.49 0.49 5.76
CA VAL A 80 -8.28 -0.73 5.47
C VAL A 80 -8.92 -0.63 4.09
N ALA A 81 -9.48 0.54 3.75
CA ALA A 81 -10.11 0.76 2.45
C ALA A 81 -9.09 0.72 1.30
N VAL A 82 -7.93 1.37 1.45
CA VAL A 82 -6.85 1.40 0.45
C VAL A 82 -6.22 0.02 0.27
N THR A 83 -5.98 -0.70 1.37
CA THR A 83 -5.53 -2.09 1.35
C THR A 83 -6.50 -2.95 0.54
N THR A 84 -7.79 -2.88 0.87
CA THR A 84 -8.84 -3.64 0.18
C THR A 84 -8.94 -3.26 -1.30
N TYR A 85 -8.85 -1.96 -1.61
CA TYR A 85 -8.86 -1.44 -2.97
C TYR A 85 -7.72 -2.03 -3.80
N PHE A 86 -6.49 -1.98 -3.31
CA PHE A 86 -5.32 -2.49 -4.05
C PHE A 86 -5.30 -4.01 -4.15
N LEU A 87 -5.67 -4.74 -3.10
CA LEU A 87 -5.79 -6.20 -3.18
C LEU A 87 -6.90 -6.61 -4.17
N GLY A 88 -8.03 -5.90 -4.14
CA GLY A 88 -9.13 -6.09 -5.10
C GLY A 88 -8.71 -5.80 -6.54
N LEU A 89 -7.99 -4.70 -6.78
CA LEU A 89 -7.40 -4.39 -8.08
C LEU A 89 -6.40 -5.47 -8.52
N GLY A 90 -5.57 -5.96 -7.60
CA GLY A 90 -4.63 -7.05 -7.85
C GLY A 90 -5.32 -8.29 -8.40
N VAL A 91 -6.37 -8.76 -7.71
CA VAL A 91 -7.18 -9.90 -8.15
C VAL A 91 -7.86 -9.62 -9.50
N TRP A 92 -8.45 -8.44 -9.65
CA TRP A 92 -9.16 -8.05 -10.86
C TRP A 92 -8.24 -7.97 -12.09
N PHE A 93 -7.06 -7.38 -11.95
CA PHE A 93 -6.05 -7.34 -13.00
C PHE A 93 -5.51 -8.73 -13.31
N ALA A 94 -5.29 -9.58 -12.31
CA ALA A 94 -4.81 -10.95 -12.50
C ALA A 94 -5.79 -11.77 -13.35
N VAL A 95 -7.09 -11.72 -13.03
CA VAL A 95 -8.16 -12.40 -13.80
C VAL A 95 -8.24 -11.92 -15.25
N ARG A 96 -7.84 -10.67 -15.52
CA ARG A 96 -7.81 -10.09 -16.88
C ARG A 96 -6.49 -10.29 -17.63
N GLY A 97 -5.56 -11.08 -17.07
CA GLY A 97 -4.25 -11.30 -17.68
C GLY A 97 -3.31 -10.10 -17.59
N LYS A 98 -3.61 -9.10 -16.75
CA LYS A 98 -2.81 -7.89 -16.55
C LYS A 98 -1.78 -8.07 -15.45
N GLY A 99 -0.88 -9.05 -15.63
CA GLY A 99 0.05 -9.49 -14.59
C GLY A 99 0.92 -8.37 -14.00
N ARG A 100 1.36 -7.40 -14.81
CA ARG A 100 2.23 -6.28 -14.37
C ARG A 100 1.49 -5.32 -13.43
N ALA A 101 0.25 -4.97 -13.77
CA ALA A 101 -0.62 -4.13 -12.94
C ALA A 101 -1.09 -4.89 -11.69
N ALA A 102 -1.37 -6.18 -11.81
CA ALA A 102 -1.70 -7.04 -10.67
C ALA A 102 -0.55 -7.09 -9.66
N ALA A 103 0.69 -7.28 -10.12
CA ALA A 103 1.89 -7.25 -9.28
C ALA A 103 1.99 -5.94 -8.50
N ALA A 104 1.93 -4.81 -9.21
CA ALA A 104 2.04 -3.49 -8.60
C ALA A 104 0.93 -3.24 -7.57
N ALA A 105 -0.29 -3.70 -7.84
CA ALA A 105 -1.42 -3.55 -6.93
C ALA A 105 -1.23 -4.40 -5.66
N PHE A 106 -0.81 -5.66 -5.77
CA PHE A 106 -0.52 -6.49 -4.60
C PHE A 106 0.63 -5.94 -3.75
N VAL A 107 1.67 -5.39 -4.39
CA VAL A 107 2.78 -4.71 -3.67
C VAL A 107 2.26 -3.55 -2.85
N ASN A 108 1.52 -2.63 -3.48
CA ASN A 108 0.97 -1.47 -2.77
C ASN A 108 0.02 -1.90 -1.64
N GLY A 109 -0.94 -2.79 -1.93
CA GLY A 109 -1.90 -3.26 -0.91
C GLY A 109 -1.21 -3.95 0.28
N SER A 110 -0.13 -4.69 0.04
CA SER A 110 0.62 -5.37 1.11
C SER A 110 1.47 -4.38 1.93
N MET A 111 2.04 -3.36 1.28
CA MET A 111 2.77 -2.29 1.97
C MET A 111 1.85 -1.52 2.93
N VAL A 112 0.69 -1.06 2.44
CA VAL A 112 -0.32 -0.36 3.26
C VAL A 112 -0.69 -1.24 4.46
N ALA A 113 -1.06 -2.49 4.20
CA ALA A 113 -1.48 -3.43 5.24
C ALA A 113 -0.39 -3.64 6.30
N GLY A 114 0.84 -3.86 5.87
CA GLY A 114 1.98 -4.10 6.75
C GLY A 114 2.28 -2.91 7.65
N VAL A 115 2.38 -1.71 7.06
CA VAL A 115 2.60 -0.46 7.81
C VAL A 115 1.46 -0.23 8.79
N SER A 116 0.21 -0.39 8.35
CA SER A 116 -0.98 -0.18 9.18
C SER A 116 -1.04 -1.13 10.38
N MET A 117 -0.70 -2.40 10.19
CA MET A 117 -0.65 -3.37 11.29
C MET A 117 0.35 -2.96 12.37
N LEU A 118 1.48 -2.38 11.96
CA LEU A 118 2.57 -1.93 12.83
C LEU A 118 2.41 -0.50 13.36
N THR A 119 1.33 0.20 12.98
CA THR A 119 1.10 1.60 13.34
C THR A 119 0.28 1.78 14.60
N ASP A 120 0.80 2.58 15.51
CA ASP A 120 0.15 3.07 16.73
C ASP A 120 -0.77 4.26 16.43
N TYR A 121 -2.01 3.98 16.03
CA TYR A 121 -3.01 5.02 15.81
C TYR A 121 -3.56 5.63 17.11
N ASP A 122 -3.42 4.91 18.24
CA ASP A 122 -3.96 5.34 19.53
C ASP A 122 -2.96 6.20 20.33
N GLY A 123 -1.68 6.18 19.94
CA GLY A 123 -0.59 6.91 20.59
C GLY A 123 -0.23 6.32 21.96
N ASP A 124 -0.46 5.03 22.16
CA ASP A 124 -0.25 4.33 23.43
C ASP A 124 1.14 3.69 23.58
N GLY A 125 1.96 3.76 22.52
CA GLY A 125 3.34 3.28 22.45
C GLY A 125 3.48 1.76 22.34
N LYS A 126 2.39 1.01 22.12
CA LYS A 126 2.46 -0.46 22.04
C LYS A 126 2.95 -0.99 20.70
N LYS A 127 2.90 -0.17 19.66
CA LYS A 127 3.32 -0.55 18.31
C LYS A 127 4.54 0.26 17.87
N PRO A 128 5.38 -0.30 16.99
CA PRO A 128 6.70 0.26 16.70
C PRO A 128 6.67 1.49 15.80
N ILE A 129 5.62 1.71 15.01
CA ILE A 129 5.49 2.88 14.12
C ILE A 129 4.54 3.86 14.77
N ASP A 130 5.04 5.02 15.19
CA ASP A 130 4.16 6.10 15.64
C ASP A 130 3.37 6.69 14.45
N PHE A 131 2.26 7.35 14.77
CA PHE A 131 1.34 7.82 13.74
C PHE A 131 1.97 8.83 12.77
N LYS A 132 2.96 9.61 13.21
CA LYS A 132 3.60 10.59 12.34
C LYS A 132 4.58 9.93 11.38
N MET A 133 5.33 8.94 11.86
CA MET A 133 6.16 8.08 11.02
C MET A 133 5.33 7.30 9.99
N HIS A 134 4.11 6.87 10.34
CA HIS A 134 3.17 6.31 9.35
C HIS A 134 2.91 7.28 8.19
N GLY A 135 2.59 8.54 8.48
CA GLY A 135 2.33 9.53 7.43
C GLY A 135 3.52 9.80 6.50
N THR A 136 4.74 9.60 7.00
CA THR A 136 5.95 9.59 6.18
C THR A 136 5.99 8.39 5.24
N MET A 137 5.69 7.20 5.76
CA MET A 137 5.63 5.99 4.96
C MET A 137 4.54 6.09 3.89
N ASP A 138 3.42 6.76 4.17
CA ASP A 138 2.41 7.07 3.15
C ASP A 138 2.96 7.98 2.05
N ALA A 139 3.76 9.00 2.38
CA ALA A 139 4.36 9.84 1.35
C ALA A 139 5.30 9.05 0.42
N VAL A 140 6.05 8.09 0.99
CA VAL A 140 6.85 7.14 0.23
C VAL A 140 5.96 6.23 -0.63
N GLN A 141 4.91 5.66 -0.05
CA GLN A 141 3.98 4.78 -0.73
C GLN A 141 3.21 5.48 -1.86
N MET A 142 2.74 6.70 -1.64
CA MET A 142 2.14 7.57 -2.65
C MET A 142 3.08 7.75 -3.85
N THR A 143 4.35 8.08 -3.58
CA THR A 143 5.37 8.23 -4.61
C THR A 143 5.56 6.93 -5.36
N MET A 144 5.60 5.82 -4.62
CA MET A 144 5.71 4.46 -5.13
C MET A 144 4.54 4.04 -6.00
N ALA A 145 3.31 4.33 -5.59
CA ALA A 145 2.10 4.12 -6.38
C ALA A 145 2.14 4.97 -7.66
N GLY A 146 2.55 6.24 -7.56
CA GLY A 146 2.70 7.14 -8.69
C GLY A 146 3.76 6.69 -9.70
N LEU A 147 4.88 6.13 -9.26
CA LEU A 147 5.94 5.61 -10.15
C LEU A 147 5.68 4.16 -10.58
N GLY A 148 4.83 3.43 -9.85
CA GLY A 148 4.55 2.01 -10.04
C GLY A 148 4.26 1.62 -11.49
N PRO A 149 3.35 2.32 -12.20
CA PRO A 149 3.08 2.05 -13.61
C PRO A 149 4.31 2.16 -14.52
N MET A 150 5.22 3.11 -14.28
CA MET A 150 6.44 3.25 -15.08
C MET A 150 7.43 2.13 -14.78
N MET A 151 7.66 1.84 -13.50
CA MET A 151 8.63 0.81 -13.07
C MET A 151 8.20 -0.59 -13.48
N HIS A 152 6.89 -0.86 -13.42
CA HIS A 152 6.31 -2.10 -13.92
C HIS A 152 5.97 -2.03 -15.40
N GLY A 153 6.24 -0.91 -16.09
CA GLY A 153 6.09 -0.65 -17.53
C GLY A 153 4.69 -0.86 -18.13
N PHE A 154 3.66 -0.49 -17.38
CA PHE A 154 2.27 -0.38 -17.83
C PHE A 154 1.75 1.07 -17.83
N ALA A 155 2.62 2.07 -17.75
CA ALA A 155 2.25 3.50 -17.68
C ALA A 155 1.37 4.00 -18.85
N GLY A 156 1.53 3.42 -20.03
CA GLY A 156 0.69 3.72 -21.20
C GLY A 156 -0.63 2.95 -21.27
N GLU A 157 -0.91 2.08 -20.29
CA GLU A 157 -2.11 1.24 -20.27
C GLU A 157 -3.24 1.88 -19.43
N PRO A 158 -4.51 1.56 -19.71
CA PRO A 158 -5.65 2.07 -18.94
C PRO A 158 -5.59 1.77 -17.44
N GLU A 159 -4.87 0.73 -17.03
CA GLU A 159 -4.67 0.32 -15.65
C GLU A 159 -3.85 1.33 -14.83
N ALA A 160 -2.95 2.09 -15.47
CA ALA A 160 -2.10 3.07 -14.79
C ALA A 160 -2.90 4.16 -14.07
N LYS A 161 -4.08 4.52 -14.60
CA LYS A 161 -4.93 5.56 -14.01
C LYS A 161 -5.36 5.27 -12.57
N TYR A 162 -5.51 3.99 -12.21
CA TYR A 162 -5.93 3.59 -10.86
C TYR A 162 -4.85 3.91 -9.82
N PHE A 163 -3.59 3.80 -10.22
CA PHE A 163 -2.44 4.11 -9.38
C PHE A 163 -2.20 5.62 -9.28
N TYR A 164 -2.24 6.33 -10.41
CA TYR A 164 -2.10 7.79 -10.41
C TYR A 164 -3.21 8.49 -9.62
N THR A 165 -4.45 8.02 -9.75
CA THR A 165 -5.59 8.54 -8.99
C THR A 165 -5.39 8.28 -7.50
N GLN A 166 -4.91 7.09 -7.13
CA GLN A 166 -4.68 6.77 -5.73
C GLN A 166 -3.51 7.57 -5.14
N ALA A 167 -2.43 7.80 -5.88
CA ALA A 167 -1.35 8.68 -5.43
C ALA A 167 -1.85 10.12 -5.21
N ALA A 168 -2.68 10.66 -6.11
CA ALA A 168 -3.29 11.97 -5.90
C ALA A 168 -4.24 12.01 -4.69
N ASN A 169 -5.00 10.94 -4.46
CA ASN A 169 -5.87 10.79 -3.29
C ASN A 169 -5.06 10.73 -1.98
N GLU A 170 -3.99 9.94 -1.96
CA GLU A 170 -3.09 9.80 -0.81
C GLU A 170 -2.41 11.11 -0.45
N LEU A 171 -2.01 11.94 -1.44
CA LEU A 171 -1.54 13.31 -1.18
C LEU A 171 -2.57 14.14 -0.41
N GLY A 172 -3.85 14.05 -0.80
CA GLY A 172 -4.95 14.74 -0.12
C GLY A 172 -5.15 14.23 1.32
N VAL A 173 -5.09 12.92 1.51
CA VAL A 173 -5.18 12.29 2.84
C VAL A 173 -4.00 12.73 3.71
N ILE A 174 -2.77 12.69 3.21
CA ILE A 174 -1.56 13.11 3.93
C ILE A 174 -1.66 14.58 4.33
N ALA A 175 -2.05 15.45 3.39
CA ALA A 175 -2.15 16.87 3.66
C ALA A 175 -3.18 17.18 4.76
N THR A 176 -4.30 16.46 4.78
CA THR A 176 -5.45 16.75 5.65
C THR A 176 -5.53 15.88 6.91
N THR A 177 -4.59 14.97 7.13
CA THR A 177 -4.50 14.18 8.36
C THR A 177 -3.84 14.95 9.49
N ASP A 178 -4.45 14.89 10.68
CA ASP A 178 -3.89 15.39 11.93
C ASP A 178 -2.88 14.39 12.51
N TRP A 179 -1.65 14.45 11.99
CA TRP A 179 -0.57 13.56 12.39
C TRP A 179 -0.11 13.74 13.83
N ASP A 180 -0.27 14.95 14.39
CA ASP A 180 0.12 15.23 15.78
C ASP A 180 -0.92 14.69 16.79
N ALA A 181 -2.18 14.48 16.37
CA ALA A 181 -3.21 13.92 17.23
C ALA A 181 -2.93 12.48 17.68
N GLY A 182 -2.21 11.69 16.87
CA GLY A 182 -1.83 10.30 17.16
C GLY A 182 -0.51 10.14 17.91
N MET A 183 0.19 11.24 18.22
CA MET A 183 1.48 11.16 18.90
C MET A 183 1.34 10.91 20.42
N PRO A 184 2.24 10.13 21.05
CA PRO A 184 2.24 9.90 22.48
C PRO A 184 2.22 11.20 23.30
N ARG A 185 1.49 11.19 24.43
CA ARG A 185 1.26 12.38 25.29
C ARG A 185 2.54 13.11 25.72
N GLN A 186 3.69 12.43 25.81
CA GLN A 186 4.99 13.08 26.12
C GLN A 186 5.54 13.90 24.95
N GLY A 187 5.33 13.49 23.70
CA GLY A 187 5.74 14.25 22.51
C GLY A 187 4.93 15.54 22.33
N ARG A 188 3.63 15.50 22.67
CA ARG A 188 2.70 16.64 22.56
C ARG A 188 3.04 17.82 23.47
N ARG A 189 3.62 17.56 24.65
CA ARG A 189 4.05 18.59 25.62
C ARG A 189 5.35 19.30 25.25
N ARG A 190 6.23 18.65 24.48
CA ARG A 190 7.56 19.16 24.12
C ARG A 190 7.52 20.16 22.95
N ARG A 191 6.51 20.07 22.07
CA ARG A 191 6.34 20.99 20.92
C ARG A 191 5.51 22.24 21.26
N ALA A 192 4.85 22.28 22.43
CA ALA A 192 4.08 23.43 22.90
C ALA A 192 4.88 24.38 23.82
N ALA A 193 6.15 24.06 24.08
CA ALA A 193 7.12 24.85 24.84
C ALA A 193 8.20 25.36 23.88
#